data_AF-A0A953M6L3-F1
#
_entry.id   AF-A0A953M6L3-F1
#
_cell.length_a   1.000
_cell.length_b   1.000
_cell.length_c   1.000
_cell.angle_alpha   90.00
_cell.angle_beta   90.00
_cell.angle_gamma   90.00
#
_symmetry.space_group_name_H-M   'P 1'
#
loop_
_entity.id
_entity.type
_entity.pdbx_description
1 polymer ?
#
loop_
_entity_poly.entity_id
_entity_poly.type
_entity_poly.pdbx_seq_one_letter_code
_entity_poly.pdbx_strand_id
1 'polypeptide(L)'
;MNHGSAHGRAYLSVLGWPEGAGEDERIELLVGAAGLDPYNARLAVRRGAPQVVCLIDADISGEVVGALRSKGIDAIAPMRADMEALPKARRALGVGRPKSRAHLLVVKLFGGGRSELLPGDVSAVLRATVASTKTTIDSRSTDEGMVMGATLVAGVPGAILASAMSSGPIRKSEFTIHELVEVQLVDGRRFRFDPRVATEDRAERLRPGRDRMDELALSLAEACPGAWVDRRFREFRCPPDVLRGASSVTGTKVVRTKDDGPLFEFFSAWTMLMLRETQA
;
A
#
# COMPACT_ATOMS: atom_id res chain seq x y z
N MET A 1 5.78 6.22 -32.82
CA MET A 1 6.63 7.16 -32.04
C MET A 1 5.68 8.09 -31.30
N ASN A 2 5.47 7.85 -30.01
CA ASN A 2 4.61 8.70 -29.18
C ASN A 2 5.42 9.91 -28.70
N HIS A 3 5.15 11.08 -29.27
CA HIS A 3 5.49 12.35 -28.65
C HIS A 3 4.48 12.68 -27.54
N GLY A 4 4.40 11.79 -26.55
CA GLY A 4 3.78 12.13 -25.26
C GLY A 4 4.79 12.97 -24.51
N SER A 5 4.50 14.26 -24.40
CA SER A 5 5.28 15.19 -23.60
C SER A 5 5.56 14.62 -22.21
N ALA A 6 6.78 14.86 -21.72
CA ALA A 6 7.29 14.36 -20.45
C ALA A 6 6.65 15.06 -19.23
N HIS A 7 5.36 15.38 -19.29
CA HIS A 7 4.62 15.92 -18.16
C HIS A 7 4.32 14.78 -17.19
N GLY A 8 4.69 14.98 -15.93
CA GLY A 8 4.42 14.01 -14.87
C GLY A 8 2.93 13.72 -14.74
N ARG A 9 2.59 12.56 -14.18
CA ARG A 9 1.22 12.21 -13.78
C ARG A 9 1.04 12.47 -12.29
N ALA A 10 -0.14 12.97 -11.93
CA ALA A 10 -0.57 13.17 -10.55
C ALA A 10 -1.69 12.17 -10.19
N TYR A 11 -1.66 11.69 -8.95
CA TYR A 11 -2.61 10.71 -8.41
C TYR A 11 -3.77 11.43 -7.72
N LEU A 12 -4.78 11.83 -8.50
CA LEU A 12 -5.95 12.49 -7.93
C LEU A 12 -6.61 11.57 -6.92
N SER A 13 -6.71 12.04 -5.68
CA SER A 13 -7.21 11.30 -4.54
C SER A 13 -8.32 12.08 -3.85
N VAL A 14 -9.39 11.38 -3.49
CA VAL A 14 -10.46 11.90 -2.63
C VAL A 14 -10.24 11.34 -1.24
N LEU A 15 -10.14 12.23 -0.26
CA LEU A 15 -9.90 11.93 1.15
C LEU A 15 -11.20 11.89 1.96
N GLY A 16 -12.16 12.74 1.57
CA GLY A 16 -13.45 12.91 2.22
C GLY A 16 -14.49 13.46 1.24
N TRP A 17 -15.75 13.11 1.48
CA TRP A 17 -16.89 13.65 0.73
C TRP A 17 -17.60 14.74 1.55
N PRO A 18 -18.22 15.74 0.90
CA PRO A 18 -19.03 16.74 1.60
C PRO A 18 -20.12 16.05 2.44
N GLU A 19 -20.39 16.61 3.62
CA GLU A 19 -21.43 16.11 4.51
C GLU A 19 -22.80 16.18 3.83
N GLY A 20 -23.59 15.10 3.93
CA GLY A 20 -24.92 15.02 3.32
C GLY A 20 -24.96 14.77 1.81
N ALA A 21 -23.83 14.82 1.09
CA ALA A 21 -23.82 14.61 -0.35
C ALA A 21 -24.23 13.18 -0.72
N GLY A 22 -25.18 13.03 -1.64
CA GLY A 22 -25.68 11.74 -2.13
C GLY A 22 -24.73 11.04 -3.12
N GLU A 23 -25.01 9.78 -3.49
CA GLU A 23 -24.20 9.06 -4.50
C GLU A 23 -24.17 9.81 -5.84
N ASP A 24 -25.32 10.22 -6.37
CA ASP A 24 -25.42 10.90 -7.67
C ASP A 24 -24.70 12.25 -7.66
N GLU A 25 -24.86 13.04 -6.60
CA GLU A 25 -24.16 14.30 -6.44
C GLU A 25 -22.63 14.10 -6.44
N ARG A 26 -22.11 13.12 -5.69
CA ARG A 26 -20.67 12.81 -5.68
C ARG A 26 -20.15 12.40 -7.06
N ILE A 27 -20.96 11.70 -7.85
CA ILE A 27 -20.62 11.34 -9.25
C ILE A 27 -20.54 12.62 -10.09
N GLU A 28 -21.55 13.49 -10.03
CA GLU A 28 -21.58 14.76 -10.78
C GLU A 28 -20.39 15.66 -10.42
N LEU A 29 -20.00 15.69 -9.14
CA LEU A 29 -18.84 16.43 -8.68
C LEU A 29 -17.54 15.93 -9.34
N LEU A 30 -17.32 14.61 -9.39
CA LEU A 30 -16.15 14.01 -10.05
C LEU A 30 -16.16 14.22 -11.56
N VAL A 31 -17.31 14.03 -12.21
CA VAL A 31 -17.44 14.22 -13.66
C VAL A 31 -17.16 15.67 -14.02
N GLY A 32 -17.79 16.61 -13.31
CA GLY A 32 -17.70 18.04 -13.62
C GLY A 32 -16.37 18.69 -13.24
N ALA A 33 -15.71 18.24 -12.17
CA ALA A 33 -14.45 18.86 -11.71
C ALA A 33 -13.19 18.15 -12.23
N ALA A 34 -13.23 16.82 -12.33
CA ALA A 34 -12.05 16.01 -12.69
C ALA A 34 -12.16 15.34 -14.06
N GLY A 35 -13.27 15.55 -14.79
CA GLY A 35 -13.44 15.03 -16.14
C GLY A 35 -13.51 13.51 -16.23
N LEU A 36 -13.84 12.83 -15.13
CA LEU A 36 -14.03 11.38 -15.15
C LEU A 36 -15.26 11.05 -16.00
N ASP A 37 -15.22 9.92 -16.70
CA ASP A 37 -16.44 9.37 -17.27
C ASP A 37 -17.40 8.92 -16.15
N PRO A 38 -18.73 8.99 -16.37
CA PRO A 38 -19.71 8.68 -15.34
C PRO A 38 -19.59 7.26 -14.75
N TYR A 39 -19.11 6.29 -15.53
CA TYR A 39 -18.95 4.92 -15.07
C TYR A 39 -17.81 4.81 -14.06
N ASN A 40 -16.63 5.36 -14.37
CA ASN A 40 -15.49 5.39 -13.46
C ASN A 40 -15.75 6.27 -12.23
N ALA A 41 -16.46 7.40 -12.39
CA ALA A 41 -16.90 8.22 -11.27
C ALA A 41 -17.81 7.43 -10.30
N ARG A 42 -18.80 6.71 -10.82
CA ARG A 42 -19.68 5.83 -10.01
C ARG A 42 -18.88 4.75 -9.29
N LEU A 43 -17.93 4.13 -9.99
CA LEU A 43 -17.09 3.09 -9.39
C LEU A 43 -16.20 3.67 -8.27
N ALA A 44 -15.66 4.87 -8.44
CA ALA A 44 -14.94 5.58 -7.40
C ALA A 44 -15.86 5.86 -6.20
N VAL A 45 -17.00 6.53 -6.39
CA VAL A 45 -17.91 6.89 -5.29
C VAL A 45 -18.31 5.67 -4.44
N ARG A 46 -18.63 4.54 -5.08
CA ARG A 46 -19.01 3.30 -4.38
C ARG A 46 -17.89 2.67 -3.56
N ARG A 47 -16.63 2.91 -3.89
CA ARG A 47 -15.48 2.44 -3.10
C ARG A 47 -15.29 3.25 -1.82
N GLY A 48 -15.82 4.47 -1.74
CA GLY A 48 -15.68 5.34 -0.59
C GLY A 48 -14.34 6.08 -0.52
N ALA A 49 -14.09 6.81 0.56
CA ALA A 49 -12.86 7.57 0.78
C ALA A 49 -12.14 7.06 2.05
N PRO A 50 -10.79 7.22 2.16
CA PRO A 50 -9.89 7.81 1.18
C PRO A 50 -9.51 6.85 0.03
N GLN A 51 -9.30 7.35 -1.19
CA GLN A 51 -8.78 6.56 -2.32
C GLN A 51 -8.14 7.43 -3.41
N VAL A 52 -7.31 6.81 -4.26
CA VAL A 52 -6.92 7.37 -5.57
C VAL A 52 -8.04 7.10 -6.58
N VAL A 53 -8.61 8.15 -7.18
CA VAL A 53 -9.73 8.04 -8.12
C VAL A 53 -9.30 7.97 -9.58
N CYS A 54 -8.26 8.69 -9.97
CA CYS A 54 -7.70 8.62 -11.33
C CYS A 54 -6.27 9.20 -11.40
N LEU A 55 -5.66 9.07 -12.59
CA LEU A 55 -4.44 9.78 -12.95
C LEU A 55 -4.80 11.01 -13.78
N ILE A 56 -4.25 12.16 -13.43
CA ILE A 56 -4.40 13.40 -14.20
C ILE A 56 -3.01 13.94 -14.60
N ASP A 57 -2.98 14.83 -15.59
CA ASP A 57 -1.74 15.52 -15.95
C ASP A 57 -1.31 16.44 -14.81
N ALA A 58 -0.01 16.45 -14.50
CA ALA A 58 0.53 17.26 -13.41
C ALA A 58 0.22 18.76 -13.61
N ASP A 59 0.24 19.23 -14.86
CA ASP A 59 0.06 20.64 -15.21
C ASP A 59 -1.33 21.17 -14.84
N ILE A 60 -2.37 20.32 -14.84
CA ILE A 60 -3.75 20.69 -14.48
C ILE A 60 -4.13 20.26 -13.06
N SER A 61 -3.23 19.58 -12.33
CA SER A 61 -3.56 18.94 -11.06
C SER A 61 -4.04 19.93 -9.99
N GLY A 62 -3.41 21.10 -9.92
CA GLY A 62 -3.81 22.17 -9.00
C GLY A 62 -5.18 22.75 -9.30
N GLU A 63 -5.53 22.93 -10.58
CA GLU A 63 -6.85 23.41 -11.00
C GLU A 63 -7.95 22.41 -10.64
N VAL A 64 -7.74 21.12 -10.94
CA VAL A 64 -8.68 20.04 -10.63
C VAL A 64 -8.89 19.91 -9.13
N VAL A 65 -7.80 19.92 -8.33
CA VAL A 65 -7.90 19.87 -6.87
C VAL A 65 -8.62 21.10 -6.32
N GLY A 66 -8.32 22.30 -6.83
CA GLY A 66 -9.00 23.54 -6.46
C GLY A 66 -10.51 23.48 -6.74
N ALA A 67 -10.90 22.98 -7.92
CA ALA A 67 -12.30 22.83 -8.32
C ALA A 67 -13.07 21.80 -7.47
N LEU A 68 -12.40 20.75 -6.98
CA LEU A 68 -13.00 19.78 -6.05
C LEU A 68 -13.15 20.40 -4.65
N ARG A 69 -12.12 21.07 -4.15
CA ARG A 69 -12.14 21.72 -2.83
C ARG A 69 -13.16 22.85 -2.74
N SER A 70 -13.35 23.63 -3.81
CA SER A 70 -14.39 24.67 -3.84
C SER A 70 -15.81 24.11 -3.73
N LYS A 71 -15.98 22.80 -3.94
CA LYS A 71 -17.24 22.07 -3.77
C LYS A 71 -17.29 21.25 -2.48
N GLY A 72 -16.36 21.49 -1.55
CA GLY A 72 -16.30 20.82 -0.25
C GLY A 72 -15.74 19.40 -0.26
N ILE A 73 -15.07 18.98 -1.35
CA ILE A 73 -14.40 17.68 -1.40
C ILE A 73 -12.97 17.83 -0.89
N ASP A 74 -12.59 17.04 0.11
CA ASP A 74 -11.21 16.91 0.54
C ASP A 74 -10.43 16.13 -0.51
N ALA A 75 -9.56 16.80 -1.26
CA ALA A 75 -8.83 16.19 -2.37
C ALA A 75 -7.36 16.60 -2.39
N ILE A 76 -6.50 15.69 -2.84
CA ILE A 76 -5.08 15.93 -3.14
C ILE A 76 -4.71 15.27 -4.46
N ALA A 77 -3.64 15.73 -5.11
CA ALA A 77 -3.12 15.10 -6.32
C ALA A 77 -1.59 15.02 -6.28
N PRO A 78 -1.00 14.24 -5.35
CA PRO A 78 0.45 14.09 -5.28
C PRO A 78 0.99 13.45 -6.56
N MET A 79 2.21 13.81 -6.94
CA MET A 79 2.97 13.17 -8.00
C MET A 79 3.82 12.01 -7.44
N ARG A 80 4.31 11.16 -8.35
CA ARG A 80 5.26 10.10 -7.98
C ARG A 80 6.54 10.68 -7.36
N ALA A 81 7.00 11.82 -7.86
CA ALA A 81 8.17 12.51 -7.32
C ALA A 81 7.97 12.91 -5.85
N ASP A 82 6.78 13.38 -5.47
CA ASP A 82 6.46 13.74 -4.09
C ASP A 82 6.54 12.52 -3.15
N MET A 83 6.01 11.38 -3.61
CA MET A 83 6.07 10.11 -2.87
C MET A 83 7.50 9.57 -2.77
N GLU A 84 8.31 9.73 -3.82
CA GLU A 84 9.70 9.27 -3.86
C GLU A 84 10.63 10.14 -3.03
N ALA A 85 10.32 11.44 -2.88
CA ALA A 85 11.05 12.38 -2.03
C ALA A 85 10.88 12.10 -0.53
N LEU A 86 9.86 11.33 -0.12
CA LEU A 86 9.66 10.97 1.28
C LEU A 86 10.78 10.04 1.80
N PRO A 87 11.22 10.22 3.07
CA PRO A 87 12.20 9.34 3.68
C PRO A 87 11.78 7.87 3.61
N LYS A 88 12.65 6.98 3.11
CA LYS A 88 12.35 5.54 3.04
C LYS A 88 12.16 4.93 4.42
N ALA A 89 11.31 3.91 4.51
CA ALA A 89 11.07 3.21 5.75
C ALA A 89 12.34 2.47 6.23
N ARG A 90 12.74 2.76 7.48
CA ARG A 90 13.86 2.08 8.14
C ARG A 90 13.35 0.76 8.69
N ARG A 91 14.05 -0.33 8.39
CA ARG A 91 13.68 -1.66 8.90
C ARG A 91 13.92 -1.73 10.41
N ALA A 92 12.92 -2.22 11.13
CA ALA A 92 12.91 -2.33 12.58
C ALA A 92 12.83 -3.80 13.02
N LEU A 93 13.56 -4.12 14.09
CA LEU A 93 13.60 -5.43 14.72
C LEU A 93 12.50 -5.61 15.77
N GLY A 94 12.08 -4.51 16.38
CA GLY A 94 11.13 -4.52 17.48
C GLY A 94 10.99 -3.14 18.11
N VAL A 95 9.99 -3.03 18.96
CA VAL A 95 9.65 -1.80 19.67
C VAL A 95 9.40 -2.14 21.14
N GLY A 96 9.79 -1.24 22.04
CA GLY A 96 9.56 -1.44 23.46
C GLY A 96 9.54 -0.14 24.23
N ARG A 97 9.22 -0.21 25.52
CA ARG A 97 9.32 0.91 26.44
C ARG A 97 10.53 0.70 27.35
N PRO A 98 11.46 1.67 27.44
CA PRO A 98 12.58 1.56 28.36
C PRO A 98 12.09 1.77 29.80
N LYS A 99 12.64 0.99 30.75
CA LYS A 99 12.24 1.06 32.17
C LYS A 99 12.42 2.46 32.77
N SER A 100 13.45 3.20 32.36
CA SER A 100 13.78 4.53 32.87
C SER A 100 12.98 5.66 32.23
N ARG A 101 12.32 5.43 31.09
CA ARG A 101 11.57 6.46 30.34
C ARG A 101 10.29 5.84 29.75
N ALA A 102 9.36 5.46 30.62
CA ALA A 102 8.13 4.76 30.23
C ALA A 102 7.23 5.55 29.25
N HIS A 103 7.41 6.86 29.13
CA HIS A 103 6.71 7.73 28.19
C HIS A 103 7.25 7.66 26.75
N LEU A 104 8.39 6.99 26.53
CA LEU A 104 8.99 6.82 25.21
C LEU A 104 8.76 5.42 24.66
N LEU A 105 8.66 5.35 23.33
CA LEU A 105 8.84 4.11 22.58
C LEU A 105 10.27 4.10 22.01
N VAL A 106 10.92 2.94 22.09
CA VAL A 106 12.25 2.71 21.56
C VAL A 106 12.14 1.66 20.47
N VAL A 107 12.45 2.08 19.23
CA VAL A 107 12.50 1.21 18.06
C VAL A 107 13.93 0.74 17.86
N LYS A 108 14.13 -0.57 17.90
CA LYS A 108 15.41 -1.20 17.53
C LYS A 108 15.48 -1.34 16.02
N LEU A 109 16.60 -0.94 15.44
CA LEU A 109 16.76 -0.90 13.99
C LEU A 109 17.56 -2.09 13.49
N PHE A 110 17.20 -2.56 12.30
CA PHE A 110 18.01 -3.53 11.59
C PHE A 110 19.33 -2.89 11.17
N GLY A 111 20.44 -3.62 11.34
CA GLY A 111 21.78 -3.08 11.12
C GLY A 111 22.37 -2.31 12.31
N GLY A 112 21.66 -2.27 13.44
CA GLY A 112 22.14 -1.66 14.68
C GLY A 112 21.56 -0.27 14.96
N GLY A 113 21.69 0.16 16.21
CA GLY A 113 21.16 1.43 16.69
C GLY A 113 19.70 1.37 17.18
N ARG A 114 19.24 2.51 17.68
CA ARG A 114 17.88 2.69 18.21
C ARG A 114 17.33 4.06 17.82
N SER A 115 16.01 4.16 17.67
CA SER A 115 15.30 5.42 17.56
C SER A 115 14.36 5.56 18.74
N GLU A 116 14.43 6.69 19.42
CA GLU A 116 13.44 7.06 20.43
C GLU A 116 12.32 7.86 19.75
N LEU A 117 11.08 7.62 20.13
CA LEU A 117 9.92 8.33 19.62
C LEU A 117 8.91 8.58 20.75
N LEU A 118 8.26 9.73 20.70
CA LEU A 118 7.13 10.02 21.56
C LEU A 118 5.88 9.40 20.92
N PRO A 119 4.99 8.79 21.71
CA PRO A 119 3.73 8.27 21.18
C PRO A 119 2.88 9.32 20.47
N GLY A 120 2.94 10.58 20.90
CA GLY A 120 2.25 11.70 20.26
C GLY A 120 2.82 12.11 18.89
N ASP A 121 4.05 11.71 18.57
CA ASP A 121 4.67 11.99 17.27
C ASP A 121 4.26 10.96 16.21
N VAL A 122 3.57 9.88 16.60
CA VAL A 122 3.12 8.83 15.67
C VAL A 122 1.85 9.31 14.97
N SER A 123 1.98 9.58 13.68
CA SER A 123 0.84 9.98 12.84
C SER A 123 0.03 8.79 12.35
N ALA A 124 0.67 7.65 12.09
CA ALA A 124 -0.03 6.45 11.63
C ALA A 124 0.63 5.12 11.99
N VAL A 125 -0.21 4.09 12.08
CA VAL A 125 0.17 2.67 12.16
C VAL A 125 -0.52 1.94 11.01
N LEU A 126 0.26 1.51 10.02
CA LEU A 126 -0.22 0.84 8.83
C LEU A 126 -0.02 -0.66 8.95
N ARG A 127 -1.10 -1.42 8.75
CA ARG A 127 -1.09 -2.88 8.74
C ARG A 127 -1.33 -3.39 7.33
N ALA A 128 -0.43 -4.24 6.84
CA ALA A 128 -0.52 -4.76 5.48
C ALA A 128 -0.12 -6.24 5.38
N THR A 129 -0.79 -6.92 4.45
CA THR A 129 -0.41 -8.25 3.97
C THR A 129 0.03 -8.10 2.52
N VAL A 130 1.31 -8.32 2.25
CA VAL A 130 1.95 -8.15 0.95
C VAL A 130 2.21 -9.54 0.36
N ALA A 131 1.75 -9.79 -0.86
CA ALA A 131 1.98 -11.06 -1.55
C ALA A 131 3.03 -10.91 -2.65
N SER A 132 3.82 -11.96 -2.84
CA SER A 132 4.68 -12.14 -4.00
C SER A 132 4.43 -13.51 -4.62
N THR A 133 4.26 -13.54 -5.93
CA THR A 133 4.07 -14.76 -6.72
C THR A 133 5.13 -14.83 -7.79
N LYS A 134 5.88 -15.93 -7.84
CA LYS A 134 6.83 -16.23 -8.90
C LYS A 134 6.37 -17.48 -9.63
N THR A 135 5.96 -17.34 -10.89
CA THR A 135 5.54 -18.43 -11.75
C THR A 135 6.62 -18.70 -12.79
N THR A 136 7.15 -19.92 -12.81
CA THR A 136 8.10 -20.41 -13.82
C THR A 136 7.37 -21.37 -14.75
N ILE A 137 7.42 -21.12 -16.04
CA ILE A 137 6.87 -21.97 -17.10
C ILE A 137 8.07 -22.55 -17.86
N ASP A 138 8.25 -23.86 -17.88
CA ASP A 138 9.31 -24.52 -18.64
C ASP A 138 8.75 -25.21 -19.88
N SER A 139 9.13 -24.74 -21.08
CA SER A 139 8.64 -25.29 -22.35
C SER A 139 9.33 -26.57 -22.80
N ARG A 140 10.29 -27.12 -22.03
CA ARG A 140 10.98 -28.39 -22.35
C ARG A 140 10.40 -29.63 -21.68
N SER A 141 9.41 -29.52 -20.80
CA SER A 141 8.82 -30.71 -20.18
C SER A 141 7.88 -31.41 -21.16
N THR A 142 8.30 -32.58 -21.66
CA THR A 142 7.46 -33.50 -22.43
C THR A 142 6.50 -34.33 -21.56
N ASP A 143 6.55 -34.16 -20.24
CA ASP A 143 5.63 -34.81 -19.31
C ASP A 143 4.29 -34.08 -19.29
N GLU A 144 3.24 -34.76 -19.78
CA GLU A 144 1.85 -34.38 -19.57
C GLU A 144 1.47 -34.55 -18.09
N GLY A 145 1.81 -33.54 -17.28
CA GLY A 145 1.43 -33.47 -15.87
C GLY A 145 0.18 -32.61 -15.66
N MET A 146 -0.81 -33.15 -14.97
CA MET A 146 -1.96 -32.38 -14.47
C MET A 146 -1.50 -31.46 -13.33
N VAL A 147 -1.52 -30.14 -13.54
CA VAL A 147 -1.08 -29.15 -12.53
C VAL A 147 -2.20 -28.16 -12.21
N MET A 148 -2.50 -28.02 -10.91
CA MET A 148 -3.45 -27.04 -10.37
C MET A 148 -2.84 -25.62 -10.42
N GLY A 149 -3.25 -24.82 -11.41
CA GLY A 149 -2.87 -23.42 -11.50
C GLY A 149 -3.71 -22.53 -10.58
N ALA A 150 -3.20 -22.17 -9.41
CA ALA A 150 -3.86 -21.24 -8.50
C ALA A 150 -3.64 -19.78 -8.96
N THR A 151 -4.70 -19.12 -9.45
CA THR A 151 -4.69 -17.67 -9.69
C THR A 151 -5.48 -16.99 -8.59
N LEU A 152 -4.81 -16.25 -7.69
CA LEU A 152 -5.48 -15.43 -6.69
C LEU A 152 -5.66 -14.01 -7.22
N VAL A 153 -6.92 -13.59 -7.38
CA VAL A 153 -7.29 -12.18 -7.53
C VAL A 153 -7.35 -11.58 -6.13
N ALA A 154 -6.36 -10.76 -5.78
CA ALA A 154 -6.35 -10.08 -4.48
C ALA A 154 -7.55 -9.12 -4.37
N GLY A 155 -8.42 -9.35 -3.38
CA GLY A 155 -9.51 -8.44 -3.01
C GLY A 155 -10.94 -8.98 -3.18
N VAL A 156 -11.17 -10.29 -3.05
CA VAL A 156 -12.50 -10.89 -2.86
C VAL A 156 -12.53 -11.63 -1.51
N PRO A 157 -13.56 -11.46 -0.66
CA PRO A 157 -13.77 -12.30 0.53
C PRO A 157 -14.13 -13.73 0.08
N GLY A 158 -13.43 -14.74 0.59
CA GLY A 158 -13.57 -16.13 0.12
C GLY A 158 -12.76 -16.39 -1.15
N ALA A 159 -11.43 -16.39 -1.04
CA ALA A 159 -10.53 -16.70 -2.14
C ALA A 159 -10.88 -18.06 -2.77
N ILE A 160 -11.56 -18.03 -3.92
CA ILE A 160 -11.79 -19.24 -4.71
C ILE A 160 -10.48 -19.58 -5.39
N LEU A 161 -9.93 -20.75 -5.07
CA LEU A 161 -8.85 -21.39 -5.80
C LEU A 161 -9.41 -21.83 -7.16
N ALA A 162 -9.49 -20.91 -8.13
CA ALA A 162 -9.90 -21.26 -9.49
C ALA A 162 -8.80 -22.14 -10.10
N SER A 163 -9.04 -23.44 -10.10
CA SER A 163 -8.14 -24.44 -10.66
C SER A 163 -8.50 -24.64 -12.11
N ALA A 164 -7.83 -23.91 -13.00
CA ALA A 164 -7.97 -24.14 -14.43
C ALA A 164 -7.15 -25.39 -14.80
N MET A 165 -7.82 -26.48 -15.17
CA MET A 165 -7.16 -27.63 -15.79
C MET A 165 -6.77 -27.24 -17.22
N SER A 166 -5.49 -26.95 -17.42
CA SER A 166 -4.89 -26.71 -18.73
C SER A 166 -3.85 -27.80 -18.95
N SER A 167 -4.02 -28.60 -20.00
CA SER A 167 -2.91 -29.35 -20.59
C SER A 167 -1.90 -28.33 -21.13
N GLY A 168 -0.64 -28.43 -20.72
CA GLY A 168 0.40 -27.46 -21.06
C GLY A 168 1.68 -27.63 -20.25
N PRO A 169 2.74 -26.87 -20.58
CA PRO A 169 4.07 -27.00 -19.97
C PRO A 169 4.04 -26.84 -18.44
N ILE A 170 4.92 -27.56 -17.73
CA ILE A 170 4.99 -27.56 -16.27
C ILE A 170 5.11 -26.12 -15.75
N ARG A 171 4.14 -25.73 -14.90
CA ARG A 171 4.09 -24.44 -14.21
C ARG A 171 4.49 -24.64 -12.75
N LYS A 172 5.66 -24.15 -12.36
CA LYS A 172 6.05 -24.06 -10.94
C LYS A 172 5.69 -22.67 -10.42
N SER A 173 4.75 -22.58 -9.48
CA SER A 173 4.39 -21.32 -8.81
C SER A 173 4.89 -21.34 -7.36
N GLU A 174 5.75 -20.38 -7.03
CA GLU A 174 6.16 -20.08 -5.67
C GLU A 174 5.34 -18.89 -5.18
N PHE A 175 4.68 -19.06 -4.04
CA PHE A 175 3.81 -18.06 -3.46
C PHE A 175 4.29 -17.71 -2.06
N THR A 176 4.42 -16.41 -1.81
CA THR A 176 4.98 -15.90 -0.57
C THR A 176 4.09 -14.78 -0.04
N ILE A 177 3.53 -14.98 1.15
CA ILE A 177 2.79 -13.94 1.88
C ILE A 177 3.68 -13.36 2.98
N HIS A 178 3.62 -12.05 3.11
CA HIS A 178 4.31 -11.28 4.12
C HIS A 178 3.31 -10.45 4.88
N GLU A 179 3.44 -10.46 6.20
CA GLU A 179 2.71 -9.56 7.06
C GLU A 179 3.66 -8.51 7.59
N LEU A 180 3.28 -7.24 7.52
CA LEU A 180 4.11 -6.15 8.02
C LEU A 180 3.26 -5.12 8.75
N VAL A 181 3.95 -4.38 9.61
CA VAL A 181 3.44 -3.18 10.29
C VAL A 181 4.42 -2.05 9.98
N GLU A 182 3.90 -0.87 9.64
CA GLU A 182 4.71 0.33 9.51
C GLU A 182 4.20 1.43 10.43
N VAL A 183 5.13 2.08 11.13
CA VAL A 183 4.86 3.25 11.96
C VAL A 183 5.37 4.48 11.22
N GLN A 184 4.49 5.48 11.09
CA GLN A 184 4.80 6.76 10.49
C GLN A 184 4.80 7.85 11.56
N LEU A 185 5.79 8.73 11.50
CA LEU A 185 5.87 9.89 12.37
C LEU A 185 5.42 11.16 11.62
N VAL A 186 4.99 12.17 12.38
CA VAL A 186 4.62 13.49 11.86
C VAL A 186 5.78 14.13 11.09
N ASP A 187 7.03 13.91 11.53
CA ASP A 187 8.24 14.41 10.88
C ASP A 187 8.60 13.69 9.55
N GLY A 188 7.80 12.71 9.13
CA GLY A 188 8.01 11.95 7.91
C GLY A 188 8.93 10.73 8.03
N ARG A 189 9.52 10.46 9.21
CA ARG A 189 10.23 9.21 9.44
C ARG A 189 9.26 8.03 9.42
N ARG A 190 9.74 6.90 8.89
CA ARG A 190 8.97 5.65 8.77
C ARG A 190 9.77 4.48 9.32
N PHE A 191 9.13 3.61 10.08
CA PHE A 191 9.73 2.40 10.66
C PHE A 191 8.92 1.17 10.28
N ARG A 192 9.53 0.23 9.59
CA ARG A 192 8.87 -0.99 9.11
C ARG A 192 9.28 -2.22 9.90
N PHE A 193 8.30 -2.86 10.50
CA PHE A 193 8.42 -4.13 11.19
C PHE A 193 8.04 -5.25 10.22
N ASP A 194 8.98 -6.15 9.98
CA ASP A 194 8.83 -7.32 9.12
C ASP A 194 9.30 -8.55 9.91
N PRO A 195 8.46 -9.60 10.05
CA PRO A 195 8.78 -10.78 10.83
C PRO A 195 10.02 -11.52 10.34
N ARG A 196 10.47 -11.32 9.09
CA ARG A 196 11.68 -11.96 8.55
C ARG A 196 12.98 -11.40 9.09
N VAL A 197 12.91 -10.21 9.66
CA VAL A 197 14.06 -9.45 10.11
C VAL A 197 14.24 -9.59 11.62
N ALA A 198 13.18 -9.97 12.32
CA ALA A 198 13.20 -10.19 13.75
C ALA A 198 14.16 -11.33 14.11
N THR A 199 15.26 -11.00 14.78
CA THR A 199 16.18 -11.96 15.38
C THR A 199 15.64 -12.47 16.73
N GLU A 200 15.85 -13.75 17.04
CA GLU A 200 15.34 -14.47 18.23
C GLU A 200 15.92 -14.02 19.60
N ASP A 201 16.14 -12.73 19.83
CA ASP A 201 16.76 -12.27 21.09
C ASP A 201 15.71 -12.11 22.21
N ARG A 202 15.35 -13.16 22.96
CA ARG A 202 14.22 -13.32 23.93
C ARG A 202 13.76 -12.16 24.87
N ALA A 203 14.44 -11.02 24.99
CA ALA A 203 14.27 -10.09 26.11
C ALA A 203 13.14 -9.02 26.05
N GLU A 204 12.26 -9.00 25.05
CA GLU A 204 11.33 -7.86 24.82
C GLU A 204 9.88 -8.25 24.52
N ARG A 205 8.94 -7.42 25.03
CA ARG A 205 7.48 -7.66 25.12
C ARG A 205 6.68 -7.44 23.82
N LEU A 206 7.10 -6.57 22.90
CA LEU A 206 6.38 -6.31 21.64
C LEU A 206 7.27 -6.66 20.44
N ARG A 207 7.13 -7.88 19.94
CA ARG A 207 7.96 -8.43 18.87
C ARG A 207 7.19 -8.61 17.58
N PRO A 208 7.84 -8.36 16.44
CA PRO A 208 7.37 -8.89 15.19
C PRO A 208 7.47 -10.42 15.17
N GLY A 209 6.32 -11.09 15.10
CA GLY A 209 6.21 -12.52 14.82
C GLY A 209 5.17 -12.72 13.72
N ARG A 210 5.25 -13.82 12.96
CA ARG A 210 4.31 -14.08 11.86
C ARG A 210 2.85 -14.04 12.32
N ASP A 211 2.56 -14.55 13.51
CA ASP A 211 1.21 -14.55 14.09
C ASP A 211 0.95 -13.35 15.01
N ARG A 212 1.90 -12.41 15.11
CA ARG A 212 1.88 -11.31 16.11
C ARG A 212 1.90 -9.90 15.48
N MET A 213 1.76 -9.79 14.16
CA MET A 213 1.68 -8.48 13.49
C MET A 213 0.43 -7.70 13.85
N ASP A 214 -0.70 -8.40 14.03
CA ASP A 214 -1.95 -7.76 14.45
C ASP A 214 -1.87 -7.31 15.91
N GLU A 215 -1.32 -8.14 16.80
CA GLU A 215 -1.06 -7.77 18.20
C GLU A 215 -0.12 -6.58 18.31
N LEU A 216 0.94 -6.54 17.49
CA LEU A 216 1.88 -5.42 17.43
C LEU A 216 1.18 -4.14 16.97
N ALA A 217 0.36 -4.20 15.91
CA ALA A 217 -0.38 -3.05 15.42
C ALA A 217 -1.38 -2.53 16.47
N LEU A 218 -2.09 -3.43 17.16
CA LEU A 218 -3.00 -3.09 18.26
C LEU A 218 -2.25 -2.45 19.44
N SER A 219 -1.16 -3.06 19.88
CA SER A 219 -0.35 -2.54 20.99
C SER A 219 0.24 -1.16 20.68
N LEU A 220 0.64 -0.93 19.43
CA LEU A 220 1.11 0.37 18.96
C LEU A 220 -0.02 1.39 18.91
N ALA A 221 -1.21 1.00 18.45
CA ALA A 221 -2.40 1.86 18.47
C ALA A 221 -2.81 2.26 19.90
N GLU A 222 -2.81 1.31 20.83
CA GLU A 222 -3.06 1.57 22.25
C GLU A 222 -1.97 2.48 22.88
N ALA A 223 -0.72 2.26 22.49
CA ALA A 223 0.39 3.09 22.96
C ALA A 223 0.34 4.51 22.40
N CYS A 224 -0.21 4.70 21.20
CA CYS A 224 -0.24 5.95 20.44
C CYS A 224 -1.69 6.32 20.09
N PRO A 225 -2.50 6.79 21.05
CA PRO A 225 -3.94 6.97 20.88
C PRO A 225 -4.34 8.04 19.83
N GLY A 226 -3.41 8.93 19.46
CA GLY A 226 -3.61 9.91 18.38
C GLY A 226 -3.25 9.40 16.98
N ALA A 227 -2.68 8.21 16.86
CA ALA A 227 -2.24 7.67 15.58
C ALA A 227 -3.42 7.16 14.75
N TRP A 228 -3.41 7.46 13.45
CA TRP A 228 -4.34 6.86 12.51
C TRP A 228 -3.97 5.40 12.24
N VAL A 229 -4.89 4.46 12.51
CA VAL A 229 -4.64 3.03 12.30
C VAL A 229 -5.31 2.57 11.02
N ASP A 230 -4.51 2.25 10.01
CA ASP A 230 -5.01 1.81 8.72
C ASP A 230 -4.74 0.31 8.51
N ARG A 231 -5.82 -0.44 8.25
CA ARG A 231 -5.82 -1.88 7.91
C ARG A 231 -6.32 -2.15 6.50
N ARG A 232 -6.67 -1.10 5.74
CA ARG A 232 -7.34 -1.14 4.44
C ARG A 232 -6.39 -1.36 3.27
N PHE A 233 -5.09 -1.61 3.51
CA PHE A 233 -4.15 -1.94 2.43
C PHE A 233 -4.66 -3.06 1.51
N ARG A 234 -5.38 -4.05 2.08
CA ARG A 234 -5.98 -5.15 1.30
C ARG A 234 -7.04 -4.68 0.29
N GLU A 235 -7.75 -3.61 0.61
CA GLU A 235 -8.82 -3.02 -0.21
C GLU A 235 -8.27 -1.95 -1.16
N PHE A 236 -7.05 -1.46 -0.88
CA PHE A 236 -6.39 -0.45 -1.68
C PHE A 236 -6.17 -0.94 -3.12
N ARG A 237 -6.74 -0.20 -4.08
CA ARG A 237 -6.57 -0.45 -5.50
C ARG A 237 -5.50 0.47 -6.03
N CYS A 238 -4.41 -0.14 -6.46
CA CYS A 238 -3.31 0.63 -7.01
C CYS A 238 -3.64 1.21 -8.38
N PRO A 239 -3.18 2.42 -8.67
CA PRO A 239 -3.00 2.89 -10.03
C PRO A 239 -2.19 1.87 -10.87
N PRO A 240 -2.61 1.60 -12.11
CA PRO A 240 -2.02 0.53 -12.93
C PRO A 240 -0.54 0.74 -13.24
N ASP A 241 -0.05 1.98 -13.21
CA ASP A 241 1.34 2.36 -13.47
C ASP A 241 2.31 2.02 -12.32
N VAL A 242 1.80 1.71 -11.13
CA VAL A 242 2.62 1.34 -9.96
C VAL A 242 2.92 -0.16 -9.94
N LEU A 243 2.03 -0.99 -10.47
CA LEU A 243 2.19 -2.44 -10.48
C LEU A 243 3.26 -2.85 -11.49
N ARG A 244 4.47 -3.14 -10.99
CA ARG A 244 5.55 -3.71 -11.82
C ARG A 244 5.41 -5.22 -11.87
N GLY A 245 4.72 -5.73 -12.88
CA GLY A 245 4.87 -7.13 -13.28
C GLY A 245 6.20 -7.31 -14.02
N ALA A 246 7.11 -8.12 -13.48
CA ALA A 246 8.35 -8.45 -14.18
C ALA A 246 8.20 -9.81 -14.85
N SER A 247 8.27 -9.85 -16.19
CA SER A 247 8.42 -11.10 -16.94
C SER A 247 9.83 -11.18 -17.51
N SER A 248 10.54 -12.26 -17.20
CA SER A 248 11.85 -12.56 -17.78
C SER A 248 11.78 -13.90 -18.52
N VAL A 249 12.53 -13.99 -19.62
CA VAL A 249 12.66 -15.23 -20.40
C VAL A 249 14.13 -15.64 -20.34
N THR A 250 14.39 -16.84 -19.84
CA THR A 250 15.74 -17.41 -19.77
C THR A 250 15.74 -18.78 -20.44
N GLY A 251 16.22 -18.84 -21.68
CA GLY A 251 16.17 -20.06 -22.50
C GLY A 251 14.73 -20.49 -22.78
N THR A 252 14.35 -21.69 -22.35
CA THR A 252 12.98 -22.24 -22.48
C THR A 252 12.08 -21.95 -21.26
N LYS A 253 12.57 -21.16 -20.30
CA LYS A 253 11.84 -20.82 -19.09
C LYS A 253 11.31 -19.40 -19.16
N VAL A 254 10.00 -19.24 -19.00
CA VAL A 254 9.36 -17.94 -18.78
C VAL A 254 9.10 -17.79 -17.28
N VAL A 255 9.74 -16.82 -16.64
CA VAL A 255 9.51 -16.49 -15.22
C VAL A 255 8.70 -15.21 -15.14
N ARG A 256 7.49 -15.30 -14.60
CA ARG A 256 6.63 -14.17 -14.26
C ARG A 256 6.67 -13.94 -12.76
N THR A 257 7.04 -12.73 -12.36
CA THR A 257 7.04 -12.33 -10.95
C THR A 257 6.03 -11.20 -10.76
N LYS A 258 5.12 -11.40 -9.80
CA LYS A 258 4.26 -10.37 -9.25
C LYS A 258 4.73 -10.10 -7.82
N ASP A 259 5.00 -8.85 -7.49
CA ASP A 259 5.44 -8.42 -6.17
C ASP A 259 4.62 -7.20 -5.74
N ASP A 260 3.89 -7.32 -4.64
CA ASP A 260 3.09 -6.24 -4.06
C ASP A 260 3.96 -5.32 -3.16
N GLY A 261 5.27 -5.56 -3.03
CA GLY A 261 6.19 -4.69 -2.28
C GLY A 261 6.15 -3.22 -2.75
N PRO A 262 6.33 -2.94 -4.06
CA PRO A 262 6.19 -1.59 -4.61
C PRO A 262 4.81 -0.97 -4.38
N LEU A 263 3.76 -1.79 -4.33
CA LEU A 263 2.40 -1.35 -4.03
C LEU A 263 2.31 -0.84 -2.58
N PHE A 264 2.88 -1.58 -1.62
CA PHE A 264 2.89 -1.12 -0.23
C PHE A 264 3.72 0.16 -0.04
N GLU A 265 4.86 0.30 -0.73
CA GLU A 265 5.65 1.54 -0.71
C GLU A 265 4.85 2.75 -1.19
N PHE A 266 4.10 2.57 -2.29
CA PHE A 266 3.21 3.60 -2.82
C PHE A 266 2.13 3.96 -1.80
N PHE A 267 1.43 2.95 -1.29
CA PHE A 267 0.35 3.14 -0.31
C PHE A 267 0.84 3.86 0.94
N SER A 268 1.96 3.41 1.51
CA SER A 268 2.59 4.05 2.68
C SER A 268 2.92 5.52 2.43
N ALA A 269 3.53 5.84 1.29
CA ALA A 269 3.87 7.21 0.92
C ALA A 269 2.61 8.07 0.70
N TRP A 270 1.63 7.54 -0.03
CA TRP A 270 0.35 8.20 -0.27
C TRP A 270 -0.40 8.51 1.02
N THR A 271 -0.49 7.54 1.94
CA THR A 271 -1.08 7.73 3.27
C THR A 271 -0.40 8.86 4.03
N MET A 272 0.93 8.94 4.00
CA MET A 272 1.66 10.00 4.69
C MET A 272 1.33 11.39 4.13
N LEU A 273 1.23 11.53 2.80
CA LEU A 273 0.86 12.79 2.15
C LEU A 273 -0.59 13.17 2.45
N MET A 274 -1.50 12.19 2.43
CA MET A 274 -2.89 12.39 2.83
C MET A 274 -3.01 12.90 4.27
N LEU A 275 -2.33 12.26 5.22
CA LEU A 275 -2.44 12.66 6.63
C LEU A 275 -1.89 14.06 6.86
N ARG A 276 -0.82 14.44 6.17
CA ARG A 276 -0.28 15.80 6.20
C ARG A 276 -1.32 16.82 5.72
N GLU A 277 -2.09 16.49 4.69
CA GLU A 277 -3.14 17.38 4.20
C GLU A 277 -4.28 17.52 5.22
N THR A 278 -4.76 16.42 5.79
CA THR A 278 -5.90 16.44 6.72
C THR A 278 -5.58 17.03 8.09
N GLN A 279 -4.30 17.14 8.44
CA GLN A 279 -3.81 17.69 9.71
C GLN A 279 -3.32 19.13 9.58
N ALA A 280 -3.24 19.68 8.36
CA ALA A 280 -2.88 21.06 8.08
C ALA A 280 -4.09 21.99 8.22
#